data_AF-U4L9Z6-F1
#
_entry.id   AF-U4L9Z6-F1
#
_cell.length_a   1.000
_cell.length_b   1.000
_cell.length_c   1.000
_cell.angle_alpha   90.00
_cell.angle_beta   90.00
_cell.angle_gamma   90.00
#
_symmetry.space_group_name_H-M   'P 1'
#
loop_
_entity.id
_entity.type
_entity.pdbx_description
1 polymer ?
#
loop_
_entity_poly.entity_id
_entity_poly.type
_entity_poly.pdbx_seq_one_letter_code
_entity_poly.pdbx_strand_id
1 'polypeptide(L)'
;MNRFRDNMNGHLYGMALVHDNLESARASSALLTSAIFTVTSLHMPRHQHLYRVLYPVFLSLVSTCMFDRYHRLDDVRGLCIGAFYLFEISWKLSGHAVRMATEMNLHQSFHKALAGSKEHYERARLWYLLYVCDHHFSIVHGRPPVMCDHEPMKKWEAYLQSPLATEGDYLVLSQVTLFTILTRIFHFFEDEAEHEISDDLLSHIPAFNERLDDWRETWHAKLPSRMSVVTGTPSKGVDLHYHFAKLQLNSLVLRGVNPSTVERLGSRRKVIANDAVASAIAVLSIILEEPAIRDTLLSAPLYLDTMVSCAASFLLKITAKWMPISFDISTDQVWALVERTIALLNSHSGTVSEFHIISQVANGLGKLLRKCIDISKANSPVDDSRLWNGSSVQENGGLVEQHSPHEHGVATYPVGHGQQQQPHPQQPSQQQQQQHQFWQSYQHQPGSSHDVGSEVLYSPQGGMHTGQSGQQPIYEVNGQYFPVPMGVFDFLSPQLPY
;
A
#
# COMPACT_ATOMS: atom_id res chain seq x y z
N MET A 1 14.70 -17.24 12.63
CA MET A 1 15.61 -16.39 11.85
C MET A 1 15.95 -17.03 10.52
N ASN A 2 16.55 -18.22 10.47
CA ASN A 2 16.91 -18.88 9.19
C ASN A 2 15.73 -19.01 8.23
N ARG A 3 14.58 -19.48 8.73
CA ARG A 3 13.33 -19.54 7.94
C ARG A 3 12.91 -18.18 7.34
N PHE A 4 13.15 -17.07 8.05
CA PHE A 4 12.91 -15.73 7.50
C PHE A 4 13.91 -15.39 6.40
N ARG A 5 15.20 -15.62 6.66
CA ARG A 5 16.27 -15.41 5.68
C ARG A 5 15.99 -16.15 4.37
N ASP A 6 15.63 -17.43 4.48
CA ASP A 6 15.54 -18.34 3.34
C ASP A 6 14.27 -18.12 2.52
N ASN A 7 13.15 -17.74 3.16
CA ASN A 7 11.85 -17.72 2.50
C ASN A 7 11.26 -16.33 2.29
N MET A 8 11.62 -15.34 3.12
CA MET A 8 10.95 -14.02 3.17
C MET A 8 11.91 -12.87 2.85
N ASN A 9 13.15 -12.92 3.33
CA ASN A 9 14.10 -11.82 3.15
C ASN A 9 14.41 -11.55 1.66
N GLY A 10 14.38 -12.59 0.81
CA GLY A 10 14.53 -12.44 -0.63
C GLY A 10 13.44 -11.57 -1.26
N HIS A 11 12.20 -11.66 -0.78
CA HIS A 11 11.09 -10.80 -1.22
C HIS A 11 11.24 -9.35 -0.77
N LEU A 12 12.09 -9.11 0.22
CA LEU A 12 12.52 -7.78 0.65
C LEU A 12 13.91 -7.43 0.08
N TYR A 13 14.23 -8.00 -1.08
CA TYR A 13 15.45 -7.78 -1.86
C TYR A 13 16.76 -8.08 -1.10
N GLY A 14 16.68 -8.89 -0.04
CA GLY A 14 17.80 -9.17 0.87
C GLY A 14 18.15 -8.03 1.82
N MET A 15 17.34 -6.97 1.88
CA MET A 15 17.70 -5.70 2.53
C MET A 15 17.24 -5.59 3.99
N ALA A 16 16.29 -6.45 4.40
CA ALA A 16 15.62 -6.36 5.69
C ALA A 16 16.34 -7.15 6.81
N LEU A 17 16.97 -8.27 6.49
CA LEU A 17 17.83 -9.03 7.42
C LEU A 17 19.25 -9.12 6.87
N VAL A 18 20.15 -8.31 7.44
CA VAL A 18 21.57 -8.23 7.05
C VAL A 18 22.52 -8.97 8.00
N HIS A 19 22.06 -9.35 9.20
CA HIS A 19 22.87 -10.06 10.19
C HIS A 19 23.02 -11.54 9.81
N ASP A 20 24.12 -12.18 10.18
CA ASP A 20 24.36 -13.62 9.91
C ASP A 20 23.73 -14.54 10.94
N ASN A 21 23.66 -14.12 12.20
CA ASN A 21 23.19 -14.92 13.32
C ASN A 21 22.22 -14.14 14.23
N LEU A 22 21.49 -14.88 15.06
CA LEU A 22 20.46 -14.33 15.94
C LEU A 22 21.04 -13.40 17.01
N GLU A 23 22.24 -13.69 17.50
CA GLU A 23 22.90 -12.88 18.53
C GLU A 23 23.20 -11.47 18.00
N SER A 24 23.76 -11.36 16.80
CA SER A 24 24.00 -10.08 16.13
C SER A 24 22.72 -9.30 15.87
N ALA A 25 21.65 -9.96 15.39
CA ALA A 25 20.36 -9.31 15.17
C ALA A 25 19.76 -8.77 16.49
N ARG A 26 19.83 -9.55 17.58
CA ARG A 26 19.35 -9.15 18.90
C ARG A 26 20.16 -8.01 19.50
N ALA A 27 21.47 -8.04 19.35
CA ALA A 27 22.36 -6.99 19.82
C ALA A 27 22.14 -5.67 19.06
N SER A 28 21.71 -5.76 17.80
CA SER A 28 21.43 -4.58 16.99
C SER A 28 20.07 -3.95 17.27
N SER A 29 18.99 -4.74 17.25
CA SER A 29 17.64 -4.24 17.50
C SER A 29 16.71 -5.34 18.03
N ALA A 30 16.11 -5.07 19.19
CA ALA A 30 15.03 -5.90 19.73
C ALA A 30 13.79 -5.84 18.82
N LEU A 31 13.52 -4.68 18.22
CA LEU A 31 12.41 -4.47 17.30
C LEU A 31 12.58 -5.31 16.02
N LEU A 32 13.77 -5.32 15.42
CA LEU A 32 14.07 -6.17 14.26
C LEU A 32 13.81 -7.65 14.56
N THR A 33 14.36 -8.12 15.68
CA THR A 33 14.23 -9.53 16.07
C THR A 33 12.77 -9.90 16.33
N SER A 34 12.02 -9.03 17.01
CA SER A 34 10.59 -9.23 17.27
C SER A 34 9.78 -9.25 15.98
N ALA A 35 10.06 -8.36 15.03
CA ALA A 35 9.41 -8.34 13.73
C ALA A 35 9.64 -9.64 12.96
N ILE A 36 10.90 -10.10 12.87
CA ILE A 36 11.27 -11.36 12.22
C ILE A 36 10.51 -12.53 12.83
N PHE A 37 10.46 -12.65 14.15
CA PHE A 37 9.78 -13.77 14.79
C PHE A 37 8.26 -13.69 14.64
N THR A 38 7.68 -12.50 14.77
CA THR A 38 6.24 -12.29 14.58
C THR A 38 5.83 -12.70 13.17
N VAL A 39 6.48 -12.17 12.14
CA VAL A 39 6.18 -12.50 10.74
C VAL A 39 6.48 -13.97 10.43
N THR A 40 7.60 -14.51 10.90
CA THR A 40 7.91 -15.94 10.67
C THR A 40 6.83 -16.85 11.28
N SER A 41 6.33 -16.51 12.46
CA SER A 41 5.27 -17.30 13.12
C SER A 41 3.94 -17.24 12.38
N LEU A 42 3.64 -16.14 11.68
CA LEU A 42 2.47 -16.00 10.81
C LEU A 42 2.48 -17.02 9.65
N HIS A 43 3.67 -17.42 9.20
CA HIS A 43 3.85 -18.38 8.11
C HIS A 43 4.20 -19.80 8.59
N MET A 44 3.91 -20.11 9.86
CA MET A 44 4.16 -21.42 10.47
C MET A 44 2.90 -21.95 11.18
N PRO A 45 2.08 -22.79 10.53
CA PRO A 45 0.81 -23.30 11.11
C PRO A 45 0.98 -23.97 12.46
N ARG A 46 2.04 -24.78 12.60
CA ARG A 46 2.33 -25.51 13.83
C ARG A 46 2.72 -24.60 14.99
N HIS A 47 2.97 -23.32 14.72
CA HIS A 47 3.46 -22.33 15.68
C HIS A 47 2.56 -21.09 15.74
N GLN A 48 1.29 -21.19 15.33
CA GLN A 48 0.31 -20.10 15.40
C GLN A 48 0.16 -19.52 16.82
N HIS A 49 0.31 -20.36 17.86
CA HIS A 49 0.32 -19.92 19.25
C HIS A 49 1.45 -18.92 19.55
N LEU A 50 2.59 -19.02 18.87
CA LEU A 50 3.69 -18.05 19.01
C LEU A 50 3.29 -16.69 18.45
N TYR A 51 2.54 -16.63 17.35
CA TYR A 51 2.06 -15.36 16.79
C TYR A 51 1.24 -14.58 17.81
N ARG A 52 0.33 -15.25 18.53
CA ARG A 52 -0.50 -14.63 19.58
C ARG A 52 0.31 -14.01 20.73
N VAL A 53 1.52 -14.51 20.98
CA VAL A 53 2.43 -13.99 22.01
C VAL A 53 3.38 -12.93 21.44
N LEU A 54 3.92 -13.17 20.25
CA LEU A 54 4.93 -12.32 19.62
C LEU A 54 4.34 -11.03 19.07
N TYR A 55 3.11 -11.05 18.55
CA TYR A 55 2.47 -9.87 17.99
C TYR A 55 2.24 -8.75 19.04
N PRO A 56 1.70 -9.03 20.24
CA PRO A 56 1.64 -8.02 21.31
C PRO A 56 3.00 -7.49 21.75
N VAL A 57 4.03 -8.36 21.82
CA VAL A 57 5.40 -7.95 22.16
C VAL A 57 5.96 -7.01 21.09
N PHE A 58 5.75 -7.34 19.82
CA PHE A 58 6.14 -6.48 18.70
C PHE A 58 5.44 -5.12 18.77
N LEU A 59 4.13 -5.09 19.00
CA LEU A 59 3.39 -3.83 19.16
C LEU A 59 3.89 -2.99 20.34
N SER A 60 4.20 -3.63 21.46
CA SER A 60 4.79 -2.94 22.62
C SER A 60 6.15 -2.32 22.26
N LEU A 61 7.00 -3.04 21.53
CA LEU A 61 8.30 -2.52 21.10
C LEU A 61 8.15 -1.38 20.09
N VAL A 62 7.22 -1.48 19.14
CA VAL A 62 6.88 -0.38 18.22
C VAL A 62 6.44 0.85 19.00
N SER A 63 5.56 0.69 19.99
CA SER A 63 5.07 1.79 20.81
C SER A 63 6.18 2.48 21.61
N THR A 64 7.12 1.71 22.17
CA THR A 64 8.29 2.29 22.85
C THR A 64 9.21 2.99 21.86
N CYS A 65 9.47 2.35 20.72
CA CYS A 65 10.35 2.89 19.68
C CYS A 65 9.85 4.23 19.12
N MET A 66 8.54 4.47 19.11
CA MET A 66 7.95 5.76 18.67
C MET A 66 8.47 6.98 19.44
N PHE A 67 8.87 6.81 20.70
CA PHE A 67 9.31 7.91 21.57
C PHE A 67 10.80 7.84 21.94
N ASP A 68 11.54 6.89 21.35
CA ASP A 68 12.97 6.76 21.60
C ASP A 68 13.75 7.93 20.97
N ARG A 69 14.82 8.37 21.64
CA ARG A 69 15.65 9.47 21.15
C ARG A 69 16.66 9.05 20.06
N TYR A 70 17.03 7.77 20.06
CA TYR A 70 18.07 7.24 19.20
C TYR A 70 17.55 6.01 18.47
N HIS A 71 17.63 6.05 17.15
CA HIS A 71 17.20 4.95 16.29
C HIS A 71 18.38 4.37 15.52
N ARG A 72 18.30 3.08 15.25
CA ARG A 72 19.25 2.32 14.43
C ARG A 72 18.61 1.93 13.11
N LEU A 73 19.44 1.63 12.11
CA LEU A 73 18.95 1.17 10.80
C LEU A 73 18.09 -0.10 10.92
N ASP A 74 18.40 -0.94 11.91
CA ASP A 74 17.68 -2.18 12.15
C ASP A 74 16.31 -1.96 12.81
N ASP A 75 16.10 -0.84 13.52
CA ASP A 75 14.75 -0.47 13.99
C ASP A 75 13.84 -0.15 12.80
N VAL A 76 14.36 0.62 11.84
CA VAL A 76 13.69 0.92 10.56
C VAL A 76 13.41 -0.37 9.78
N ARG A 77 14.38 -1.30 9.67
CA ARG A 77 14.16 -2.60 9.03
C ARG A 77 13.09 -3.42 9.74
N GLY A 78 13.06 -3.42 11.07
CA GLY A 78 12.02 -4.09 11.86
C GLY A 78 10.62 -3.55 11.57
N LEU A 79 10.48 -2.22 11.48
CA LEU A 79 9.23 -1.58 11.08
C LEU A 79 8.85 -1.93 9.64
N CYS A 80 9.80 -1.94 8.70
CA CYS A 80 9.56 -2.37 7.31
C CYS A 80 9.06 -3.82 7.24
N ILE A 81 9.69 -4.76 7.95
CA ILE A 81 9.26 -6.16 7.98
C ILE A 81 7.82 -6.25 8.49
N GLY A 82 7.50 -5.55 9.58
CA GLY A 82 6.12 -5.50 10.07
C GLY A 82 5.17 -4.91 9.02
N ALA A 83 5.57 -3.84 8.34
CA ALA A 83 4.75 -3.21 7.31
C ALA A 83 4.45 -4.16 6.15
N PHE A 84 5.47 -4.83 5.60
CA PHE A 84 5.33 -5.73 4.45
C PHE A 84 4.42 -6.94 4.68
N TYR A 85 4.20 -7.35 5.94
CA TYR A 85 3.56 -8.63 6.26
C TYR A 85 2.37 -8.54 7.24
N LEU A 86 2.19 -7.45 7.99
CA LEU A 86 1.13 -7.30 9.00
C LEU A 86 0.06 -6.32 8.51
N PHE A 87 -0.99 -6.84 7.88
CA PHE A 87 -1.99 -6.08 7.14
C PHE A 87 -2.60 -4.91 7.93
N GLU A 88 -3.15 -5.19 9.12
CA GLU A 88 -3.88 -4.22 9.97
C GLU A 88 -3.09 -2.96 10.35
N ILE A 89 -1.76 -3.08 10.44
CA ILE A 89 -0.87 -2.00 10.91
C ILE A 89 0.12 -1.55 9.84
N SER A 90 0.05 -2.14 8.65
CA SER A 90 1.03 -1.96 7.57
C SER A 90 1.26 -0.50 7.22
N TRP A 91 0.19 0.27 7.01
CA TRP A 91 0.24 1.71 6.73
C TRP A 91 0.91 2.51 7.85
N LYS A 92 0.52 2.26 9.11
CA LYS A 92 1.04 2.97 10.28
C LYS A 92 2.53 2.69 10.46
N LEU A 93 2.94 1.43 10.31
CA LEU A 93 4.34 1.02 10.39
C LEU A 93 5.18 1.63 9.27
N SER A 94 4.67 1.62 8.03
CA SER A 94 5.34 2.24 6.89
C SER A 94 5.60 3.72 7.14
N GLY A 95 4.56 4.49 7.47
CA GLY A 95 4.71 5.92 7.77
C GLY A 95 5.61 6.20 8.98
N HIS A 96 5.63 5.33 9.99
CA HIS A 96 6.57 5.47 11.11
C HIS A 96 8.02 5.22 10.69
N ALA A 97 8.26 4.17 9.90
CA ALA A 97 9.59 3.84 9.37
C ALA A 97 10.16 4.98 8.50
N VAL A 98 9.32 5.58 7.66
CA VAL A 98 9.71 6.74 6.81
C VAL A 98 10.11 7.95 7.64
N ARG A 99 9.34 8.29 8.70
CA ARG A 99 9.68 9.41 9.59
C ARG A 99 11.00 9.17 10.32
N MET A 100 11.17 7.97 10.88
CA MET A 100 12.40 7.57 11.57
C MET A 100 13.62 7.62 10.65
N ALA A 101 13.51 7.10 9.42
CA ALA A 101 14.56 7.17 8.43
C ALA A 101 14.90 8.60 8.00
N THR A 102 13.88 9.47 7.95
CA THR A 102 14.05 10.90 7.65
C THR A 102 14.82 11.60 8.76
N GLU A 103 14.49 11.37 10.03
CA GLU A 103 15.22 11.91 11.19
C GLU A 103 16.69 11.45 11.22
N MET A 104 16.92 10.21 10.78
CA MET A 104 18.26 9.64 10.60
C MET A 104 18.98 10.13 9.32
N ASN A 105 18.38 11.06 8.57
CA ASN A 105 18.93 11.64 7.32
C ASN A 105 19.26 10.60 6.22
N LEU A 106 18.50 9.49 6.13
CA LEU A 106 18.72 8.50 5.07
C LEU A 106 18.52 9.09 3.67
N HIS A 107 17.52 9.96 3.51
CA HIS A 107 17.23 10.68 2.26
C HIS A 107 18.42 11.49 1.71
N GLN A 108 19.38 11.89 2.55
CA GLN A 108 20.57 12.65 2.14
C GLN A 108 21.77 11.75 1.82
N SER A 109 21.66 10.44 1.97
CA SER A 109 22.79 9.52 1.84
C SER A 109 23.21 9.27 0.40
N PHE A 110 22.36 9.61 -0.57
CA PHE A 110 22.57 9.30 -1.99
C PHE A 110 23.90 9.82 -2.56
N HIS A 111 24.22 11.11 -2.38
CA HIS A 111 25.48 11.66 -2.92
C HIS A 111 26.72 10.99 -2.33
N LYS A 112 26.69 10.68 -1.03
CA LYS A 112 27.80 10.01 -0.35
C LYS A 112 27.90 8.54 -0.76
N ALA A 113 26.76 7.90 -1.06
CA ALA A 113 26.73 6.57 -1.66
C ALA A 113 27.41 6.57 -3.05
N LEU A 114 27.11 7.55 -3.90
CA LEU A 114 27.75 7.71 -5.21
C LEU A 114 29.25 8.02 -5.11
N ALA A 115 29.69 8.70 -4.05
CA ALA A 115 31.10 8.92 -3.75
C ALA A 115 31.83 7.66 -3.22
N GLY A 116 31.15 6.51 -3.12
CA GLY A 116 31.75 5.23 -2.73
C GLY A 116 31.68 4.91 -1.23
N SER A 117 30.94 5.69 -0.42
CA SER A 117 30.77 5.38 1.01
C SER A 117 29.86 4.17 1.20
N LYS A 118 30.41 3.07 1.72
CA LYS A 118 29.67 1.84 2.00
C LYS A 118 28.53 2.04 3.00
N GLU A 119 28.75 2.83 4.06
CA GLU A 119 27.70 3.11 5.05
C GLU A 119 26.52 3.86 4.41
N HIS A 120 26.81 4.91 3.64
CA HIS A 120 25.76 5.68 2.97
C HIS A 120 25.09 4.90 1.83
N TYR A 121 25.79 3.95 1.22
CA TYR A 121 25.20 3.02 0.27
C TYR A 121 24.10 2.17 0.92
N GLU A 122 24.37 1.57 2.09
CA GLU A 122 23.35 0.82 2.85
C GLU A 122 22.17 1.70 3.29
N ARG A 123 22.42 2.96 3.64
CA ARG A 123 21.37 3.93 3.99
C ARG A 123 20.48 4.27 2.79
N ALA A 124 21.08 4.47 1.61
CA ALA A 124 20.35 4.70 0.37
C ALA A 124 19.55 3.46 -0.05
N ARG A 125 20.12 2.26 0.12
CA ARG A 125 19.42 0.99 -0.11
C ARG A 125 18.15 0.88 0.74
N LEU A 126 18.26 1.12 2.04
CA LEU A 126 17.10 1.10 2.94
C LEU A 126 16.07 2.18 2.58
N TRP A 127 16.52 3.33 2.09
CA TRP A 127 15.64 4.39 1.59
C TRP A 127 14.84 3.98 0.36
N TYR A 128 15.44 3.24 -0.59
CA TYR A 128 14.70 2.65 -1.72
C TYR A 128 13.69 1.59 -1.28
N LEU A 129 14.04 0.74 -0.30
CA LEU A 129 13.07 -0.22 0.27
C LEU A 129 11.88 0.50 0.91
N LEU A 130 12.13 1.58 1.64
CA LEU A 130 11.07 2.41 2.25
C LEU A 130 10.16 3.05 1.20
N TYR A 131 10.73 3.54 0.09
CA TYR A 131 9.95 4.08 -1.00
C TYR A 131 8.97 3.04 -1.57
N VAL A 132 9.45 1.82 -1.83
CA VAL A 132 8.60 0.71 -2.27
C VAL A 132 7.54 0.37 -1.22
N CYS A 133 7.93 0.30 0.06
CA CYS A 133 7.02 0.02 1.18
C CYS A 133 5.87 1.05 1.27
N ASP A 134 6.20 2.35 1.23
CA ASP A 134 5.23 3.44 1.24
C ASP A 134 4.22 3.33 0.09
N HIS A 135 4.72 3.09 -1.13
CA HIS A 135 3.86 2.99 -2.32
C HIS A 135 2.99 1.73 -2.33
N HIS A 136 3.52 0.57 -1.91
CA HIS A 136 2.73 -0.65 -1.76
C HIS A 136 1.50 -0.39 -0.88
N PHE A 137 1.73 0.17 0.30
CA PHE A 137 0.65 0.37 1.25
C PHE A 137 -0.23 1.58 0.93
N SER A 138 0.24 2.50 0.07
CA SER A 138 -0.55 3.61 -0.45
C SER A 138 -1.65 3.08 -1.34
N ILE A 139 -1.30 2.16 -2.22
CA ILE A 139 -2.26 1.49 -3.11
C ILE A 139 -3.20 0.59 -2.31
N VAL A 140 -2.67 -0.22 -1.39
CA VAL A 140 -3.47 -1.15 -0.58
C VAL A 140 -4.53 -0.41 0.25
N HIS A 141 -4.17 0.74 0.83
CA HIS A 141 -5.05 1.53 1.70
C HIS A 141 -5.71 2.72 1.00
N GLY A 142 -5.55 2.86 -0.33
CA GLY A 142 -6.19 3.93 -1.11
C GLY A 142 -5.76 5.33 -0.69
N ARG A 143 -4.53 5.46 -0.21
CA ARG A 143 -3.96 6.71 0.28
C ARG A 143 -2.89 7.21 -0.69
N PRO A 144 -2.65 8.53 -0.75
CA PRO A 144 -1.50 9.04 -1.49
C PRO A 144 -0.19 8.61 -0.79
N PRO A 145 0.86 8.31 -1.57
CA PRO A 145 2.19 8.08 -1.01
C PRO A 145 2.71 9.31 -0.27
N VAL A 146 3.42 9.05 0.83
CA VAL A 146 4.05 10.08 1.67
C VAL A 146 5.43 10.45 1.11
N MET A 147 6.13 9.49 0.51
CA MET A 147 7.46 9.70 -0.04
C MET A 147 7.38 10.29 -1.45
N CYS A 148 7.89 11.51 -1.63
CA CYS A 148 7.94 12.17 -2.94
C CYS A 148 9.12 11.71 -3.80
N ASP A 149 8.95 11.83 -5.12
CA ASP A 149 10.01 11.68 -6.11
C ASP A 149 11.09 12.76 -5.95
N HIS A 150 12.31 12.37 -5.59
CA HIS A 150 13.47 13.25 -5.47
C HIS A 150 14.68 12.69 -6.23
N GLU A 151 15.83 13.35 -6.14
CA GLU A 151 17.03 13.03 -6.93
C GLU A 151 17.42 11.53 -6.96
N PRO A 152 17.38 10.76 -5.85
CA PRO A 152 17.72 9.34 -5.86
C PRO A 152 16.82 8.50 -6.76
N MET A 153 15.55 8.86 -6.92
CA MET A 153 14.56 8.16 -7.77
C MET A 153 14.74 8.55 -9.24
N LYS A 154 15.33 9.72 -9.50
CA LYS A 154 15.57 10.23 -10.86
C LYS A 154 16.94 9.81 -11.42
N LYS A 155 17.94 9.61 -10.56
CA LYS A 155 19.32 9.26 -10.92
C LYS A 155 19.71 7.85 -10.46
N TRP A 156 18.74 6.95 -10.41
CA TRP A 156 18.92 5.59 -9.91
C TRP A 156 19.93 4.78 -10.73
N GLU A 157 20.13 5.08 -12.02
CA GLU A 157 21.12 4.40 -12.85
C GLU A 157 22.55 4.61 -12.33
N ALA A 158 22.86 5.82 -11.85
CA ALA A 158 24.16 6.12 -11.26
C ALA A 158 24.42 5.29 -9.99
N TYR A 159 23.37 4.98 -9.23
CA TYR A 159 23.48 4.14 -8.03
C TYR A 159 23.80 2.68 -8.39
N LEU A 160 23.23 2.16 -9.49
CA LEU A 160 23.53 0.80 -9.98
C LEU A 160 24.91 0.65 -10.61
N GLN A 161 25.54 1.75 -11.03
CA GLN A 161 26.93 1.74 -11.51
C GLN A 161 27.95 1.57 -10.38
N SER A 162 27.53 1.68 -9.12
CA SER A 162 28.41 1.47 -7.97
C SER A 162 28.92 0.03 -7.92
N PRO A 163 30.20 -0.21 -7.55
CA PRO A 163 30.72 -1.55 -7.33
C PRO A 163 30.07 -2.26 -6.12
N LEU A 164 29.30 -1.55 -5.31
CA LEU A 164 28.55 -2.09 -4.17
C LEU A 164 27.16 -2.63 -4.57
N ALA A 165 26.75 -2.46 -5.84
CA ALA A 165 25.46 -2.90 -6.33
C ALA A 165 25.34 -4.43 -6.29
N THR A 166 24.19 -4.87 -5.78
CA THR A 166 23.81 -6.29 -5.68
C THR A 166 22.59 -6.55 -6.55
N GLU A 167 22.27 -7.82 -6.78
CA GLU A 167 21.03 -8.22 -7.45
C GLU A 167 19.78 -7.60 -6.79
N GLY A 168 19.74 -7.55 -5.45
CA GLY A 168 18.64 -6.92 -4.72
C GLY A 168 18.45 -5.45 -5.08
N ASP A 169 19.54 -4.72 -5.37
CA ASP A 169 19.48 -3.31 -5.79
C ASP A 169 18.79 -3.14 -7.15
N TYR A 170 18.98 -4.09 -8.10
CA TYR A 170 18.24 -4.08 -9.36
C TYR A 170 16.75 -4.36 -9.15
N LEU A 171 16.42 -5.34 -8.30
CA LEU A 171 15.03 -5.71 -8.03
C LEU A 171 14.26 -4.57 -7.34
N VAL A 172 14.82 -3.94 -6.30
CA VAL A 172 14.15 -2.82 -5.64
C VAL A 172 13.99 -1.63 -6.59
N LEU A 173 14.99 -1.33 -7.43
CA LEU A 173 14.92 -0.21 -8.37
C LEU A 173 13.93 -0.44 -9.51
N SER A 174 13.68 -1.70 -9.89
CA SER A 174 12.57 -2.03 -10.79
C SER A 174 11.23 -1.55 -10.24
N GLN A 175 11.03 -1.74 -8.93
CA GLN A 175 9.83 -1.30 -8.25
C GLN A 175 9.80 0.22 -8.05
N VAL A 176 10.91 0.83 -7.63
CA VAL A 176 11.01 2.29 -7.47
C VAL A 176 10.62 3.00 -8.77
N THR A 177 11.20 2.58 -9.90
CA THR A 177 10.91 3.21 -11.20
C THR A 177 9.48 2.98 -11.68
N LEU A 178 8.88 1.82 -11.38
CA LEU A 178 7.46 1.57 -11.65
C LEU A 178 6.58 2.53 -10.84
N PHE A 179 6.87 2.67 -9.54
CA PHE A 179 6.09 3.51 -8.65
C PHE A 179 6.25 4.99 -8.98
N THR A 180 7.41 5.45 -9.46
CA THR A 180 7.54 6.80 -10.03
C THR A 180 6.59 7.01 -11.23
N ILE A 181 6.33 6.00 -12.07
CA ILE A 181 5.33 6.10 -13.15
C ILE A 181 3.91 6.16 -12.55
N LEU A 182 3.59 5.27 -11.61
CA LEU A 182 2.27 5.22 -10.97
C LEU A 182 1.94 6.48 -10.17
N THR A 183 2.92 7.09 -9.50
CA THR A 183 2.75 8.36 -8.78
C THR A 183 2.47 9.52 -9.74
N ARG A 184 3.11 9.54 -10.92
CA ARG A 184 2.76 10.51 -11.97
C ARG A 184 1.35 10.30 -12.51
N ILE A 185 0.91 9.05 -12.67
CA ILE A 185 -0.47 8.74 -13.05
C ILE A 185 -1.43 9.23 -11.96
N PHE A 186 -1.15 8.92 -10.69
CA PHE A 186 -1.97 9.35 -9.56
C PHE A 186 -2.18 10.86 -9.57
N HIS A 187 -1.10 11.66 -9.58
CA HIS A 187 -1.20 13.12 -9.59
C HIS A 187 -1.85 13.68 -10.85
N PHE A 188 -1.72 13.01 -11.99
CA PHE A 188 -2.35 13.46 -13.23
C PHE A 188 -3.88 13.33 -13.19
N PHE A 189 -4.41 12.36 -12.45
CA PHE A 189 -5.85 12.07 -12.37
C PHE A 189 -6.46 12.39 -11.00
N GLU A 190 -5.74 13.07 -10.08
CA GLU A 190 -6.19 13.29 -8.70
C GLU A 190 -7.38 14.25 -8.61
N ASP A 191 -7.41 15.28 -9.45
CA ASP A 191 -8.48 16.29 -9.46
C ASP A 191 -9.84 15.73 -9.95
N GLU A 192 -9.82 14.58 -10.62
CA GLU A 192 -11.02 13.88 -11.15
C GLU A 192 -11.32 12.59 -10.37
N ALA A 193 -10.98 12.55 -9.07
CA ALA A 193 -11.17 11.36 -8.24
C ALA A 193 -12.66 10.97 -8.07
N GLU A 194 -13.58 11.93 -8.10
CA GLU A 194 -15.01 11.72 -7.80
C GLU A 194 -15.91 11.73 -9.05
N HIS A 195 -15.38 12.11 -10.21
CA HIS A 195 -16.16 12.33 -11.43
C HIS A 195 -15.75 11.41 -12.58
N GLU A 196 -16.60 11.36 -13.61
CA GLU A 196 -16.24 10.70 -14.87
C GLU A 196 -15.07 11.45 -15.53
N ILE A 197 -13.99 10.73 -15.81
CA ILE A 197 -12.79 11.31 -16.42
C ILE A 197 -13.14 11.89 -17.78
N SER A 198 -12.75 13.14 -18.06
CA SER A 198 -13.01 13.79 -19.34
C SER A 198 -12.32 13.10 -20.53
N ASP A 199 -12.89 13.22 -21.74
CA ASP A 199 -12.30 12.62 -22.95
C ASP A 199 -10.92 13.19 -23.32
N ASP A 200 -10.63 14.42 -22.86
CA ASP A 200 -9.32 15.07 -22.97
C ASP A 200 -8.28 14.35 -22.09
N LEU A 201 -8.59 14.12 -20.81
CA LEU A 201 -7.71 13.39 -19.90
C LEU A 201 -7.53 11.92 -20.31
N LEU A 202 -8.59 11.28 -20.83
CA LEU A 202 -8.48 9.94 -21.41
C LEU A 202 -7.50 9.88 -22.58
N SER A 203 -7.20 11.02 -23.22
CA SER A 203 -6.23 11.07 -24.31
C SER A 203 -4.79 10.82 -23.91
N HIS A 204 -4.50 10.93 -22.62
CA HIS A 204 -3.17 10.69 -22.05
C HIS A 204 -2.94 9.23 -21.65
N ILE A 205 -3.99 8.41 -21.53
CA ILE A 205 -3.86 7.00 -21.14
C ILE A 205 -2.92 6.21 -22.07
N PRO A 206 -3.00 6.32 -23.42
CA PRO A 206 -2.07 5.63 -24.32
C PRO A 206 -0.60 5.98 -24.06
N ALA A 207 -0.28 7.25 -23.77
CA ALA A 207 1.08 7.68 -23.47
C ALA A 207 1.59 7.13 -22.13
N PHE A 208 0.70 6.96 -21.14
CA PHE A 208 1.07 6.27 -19.90
C PHE A 208 1.25 4.76 -20.09
N ASN A 209 0.45 4.12 -20.96
CA ASN A 209 0.65 2.72 -21.33
C ASN A 209 2.01 2.50 -22.02
N GLU A 210 2.39 3.37 -22.96
CA GLU A 210 3.70 3.32 -23.61
C GLU A 210 4.86 3.40 -22.59
N ARG A 211 4.75 4.28 -21.59
CA ARG A 211 5.74 4.33 -20.50
C ARG A 211 5.83 3.04 -19.67
N LEU A 212 4.71 2.36 -19.46
CA LEU A 212 4.69 1.06 -18.78
C LEU A 212 5.29 -0.05 -19.66
N ASP A 213 5.07 0.03 -20.97
CA ASP A 213 5.66 -0.88 -21.96
C ASP A 213 7.19 -0.71 -21.99
N ASP A 214 7.69 0.53 -22.10
CA ASP A 214 9.12 0.87 -22.01
C ASP A 214 9.76 0.40 -20.70
N TRP A 215 9.05 0.57 -19.58
CA TRP A 215 9.51 0.10 -18.27
C TRP A 215 9.69 -1.42 -18.28
N ARG A 216 8.70 -2.16 -18.79
CA ARG A 216 8.74 -3.62 -18.86
C ARG A 216 9.91 -4.08 -19.73
N GLU A 217 10.10 -3.51 -20.91
CA GLU A 217 11.20 -3.87 -21.80
C GLU A 217 12.57 -3.59 -21.17
N THR A 218 12.72 -2.41 -20.55
CA THR A 218 13.94 -2.01 -19.85
C THR A 218 14.33 -3.01 -18.75
N TRP A 219 13.36 -3.42 -17.94
CA TRP A 219 13.62 -4.32 -16.81
C TRP A 219 13.74 -5.79 -17.20
N HIS A 220 13.07 -6.24 -18.28
CA HIS A 220 13.38 -7.54 -18.90
C HIS A 220 14.82 -7.61 -19.38
N ALA A 221 15.34 -6.54 -20.00
CA ALA A 221 16.72 -6.49 -20.46
C ALA A 221 17.74 -6.45 -19.30
N LYS A 222 17.40 -5.77 -18.20
CA LYS A 222 18.28 -5.62 -17.01
C LYS A 222 18.22 -6.78 -16.05
N LEU A 223 17.13 -7.55 -16.02
CA LEU A 223 16.92 -8.68 -15.12
C LEU A 223 16.92 -10.02 -15.89
N PRO A 224 18.09 -10.57 -16.28
CA PRO A 224 18.15 -11.87 -16.93
C PRO A 224 17.53 -13.00 -16.07
N SER A 225 17.03 -14.03 -16.75
CA SER A 225 16.31 -15.19 -16.20
C SER A 225 17.08 -16.03 -15.17
N ARG A 226 18.32 -15.67 -14.83
CA ARG A 226 19.24 -16.41 -13.96
C ARG A 226 19.48 -15.73 -12.60
N MET A 227 18.82 -14.60 -12.34
CA MET A 227 18.90 -13.91 -11.04
C MET A 227 17.98 -14.59 -10.00
N SER A 228 18.59 -14.98 -8.88
CA SER A 228 18.10 -15.60 -7.63
C SER A 228 17.24 -16.88 -7.67
N VAL A 229 17.62 -17.80 -6.77
CA VAL A 229 16.95 -19.06 -6.39
C VAL A 229 15.80 -18.84 -5.40
N VAL A 230 15.70 -17.66 -4.75
CA VAL A 230 14.82 -17.42 -3.59
C VAL A 230 13.49 -16.75 -3.94
N THR A 231 13.44 -15.91 -4.99
CA THR A 231 12.24 -15.16 -5.40
C THR A 231 11.60 -15.69 -6.69
N GLY A 232 12.13 -16.77 -7.26
CA GLY A 232 11.68 -17.26 -8.56
C GLY A 232 12.25 -16.46 -9.74
N THR A 233 11.58 -16.52 -10.89
CA THR A 233 12.02 -15.87 -12.13
C THR A 233 11.72 -14.36 -12.10
N PRO A 234 12.73 -13.46 -11.96
CA PRO A 234 12.49 -12.03 -11.79
C PRO A 234 11.70 -11.38 -12.92
N SER A 235 11.89 -11.85 -14.16
CA SER A 235 11.15 -11.39 -15.33
C SER A 235 9.63 -11.63 -15.21
N LYS A 236 9.21 -12.70 -14.55
CA LYS A 236 7.79 -12.96 -14.26
C LYS A 236 7.26 -12.04 -13.17
N GLY A 237 8.10 -11.68 -12.21
CA GLY A 237 7.79 -10.61 -11.25
C GLY A 237 7.55 -9.27 -11.95
N VAL A 238 8.39 -8.91 -12.94
CA VAL A 238 8.20 -7.71 -13.78
C VAL A 238 6.88 -7.78 -14.54
N ASP A 239 6.57 -8.91 -15.19
CA ASP A 239 5.31 -9.11 -15.92
C ASP A 239 4.09 -8.94 -15.01
N LEU A 240 4.13 -9.51 -13.81
CA LEU A 240 3.05 -9.42 -12.84
C LEU A 240 2.78 -7.97 -12.44
N HIS A 241 3.82 -7.22 -12.08
CA HIS A 241 3.71 -5.82 -11.68
C HIS A 241 3.30 -4.92 -12.86
N TYR A 242 3.79 -5.20 -14.07
CA TYR A 242 3.39 -4.53 -15.31
C TYR A 242 1.87 -4.65 -15.55
N HIS A 243 1.34 -5.87 -15.53
CA HIS A 243 -0.08 -6.09 -15.76
C HIS A 243 -0.92 -5.47 -14.64
N PHE A 244 -0.45 -5.52 -13.39
CA PHE A 244 -1.15 -4.85 -12.30
C PHE A 244 -1.15 -3.31 -12.43
N ALA A 245 -0.06 -2.71 -12.92
CA ALA A 245 0.00 -1.28 -13.21
C ALA A 245 -0.91 -0.88 -14.39
N LYS A 246 -0.98 -1.70 -15.46
CA LYS A 246 -1.91 -1.47 -16.57
C LYS A 246 -3.36 -1.65 -16.15
N LEU A 247 -3.66 -2.58 -15.25
CA LEU A 247 -4.99 -2.69 -14.65
C LEU A 247 -5.35 -1.39 -13.90
N GLN A 248 -4.44 -0.89 -13.04
CA GLN A 248 -4.61 0.38 -12.32
C GLN A 248 -4.92 1.54 -13.25
N LEU A 249 -4.06 1.79 -14.25
CA LEU A 249 -4.21 2.87 -15.21
C LEU A 249 -5.49 2.73 -16.06
N ASN A 250 -5.71 1.57 -16.67
CA ASN A 250 -6.77 1.43 -17.66
C ASN A 250 -8.16 1.29 -17.01
N SER A 251 -8.25 0.85 -15.75
CA SER A 251 -9.52 0.82 -15.02
C SER A 251 -10.10 2.22 -14.72
N LEU A 252 -9.26 3.26 -14.76
CA LEU A 252 -9.66 4.66 -14.55
C LEU A 252 -10.81 5.07 -15.48
N VAL A 253 -10.86 4.53 -16.69
CA VAL A 253 -11.88 4.86 -17.70
C VAL A 253 -13.31 4.52 -17.28
N LEU A 254 -13.47 3.61 -16.31
CA LEU A 254 -14.75 3.17 -15.76
C LEU A 254 -15.18 3.97 -14.53
N ARG A 255 -14.32 4.86 -14.01
CA ARG A 255 -14.63 5.72 -12.87
C ARG A 255 -15.77 6.68 -13.22
N GLY A 256 -16.70 6.85 -12.29
CA GLY A 256 -17.79 7.84 -12.38
C GLY A 256 -18.84 7.54 -13.46
N VAL A 257 -18.56 6.60 -14.37
CA VAL A 257 -19.45 6.22 -15.46
C VAL A 257 -20.61 5.39 -14.90
N ASN A 258 -21.84 5.82 -15.19
CA ASN A 258 -23.03 5.09 -14.79
C ASN A 258 -23.34 3.91 -15.75
N PRO A 259 -23.36 2.65 -15.26
CA PRO A 259 -23.60 1.47 -16.09
C PRO A 259 -25.01 1.34 -16.66
N SER A 260 -25.96 2.14 -16.18
CA SER A 260 -27.31 2.22 -16.76
C SER A 260 -27.40 3.16 -17.97
N THR A 261 -26.45 4.09 -18.12
CA THR A 261 -26.37 5.02 -19.27
C THR A 261 -25.42 4.54 -20.37
N VAL A 262 -24.99 3.29 -20.27
CA VAL A 262 -23.70 2.79 -20.75
C VAL A 262 -23.76 2.15 -22.14
N GLU A 263 -24.94 2.07 -22.75
CA GLU A 263 -25.10 1.81 -24.19
C GLU A 263 -24.28 2.79 -25.06
N ARG A 264 -23.74 3.85 -24.45
CA ARG A 264 -22.88 4.88 -25.03
C ARG A 264 -21.44 4.90 -24.52
N LEU A 265 -20.87 3.81 -24.00
CA LEU A 265 -19.42 3.76 -23.80
C LEU A 265 -18.75 4.02 -25.16
N GLY A 266 -18.15 5.19 -25.32
CA GLY A 266 -17.47 5.57 -26.56
C GLY A 266 -16.44 4.52 -26.97
N SER A 267 -16.21 4.36 -28.28
CA SER A 267 -15.27 3.37 -28.83
C SER A 267 -13.90 3.41 -28.14
N ARG A 268 -13.40 4.62 -27.83
CA ARG A 268 -12.17 4.84 -27.06
C ARG A 268 -12.20 4.20 -25.67
N ARG A 269 -13.25 4.48 -24.89
CA ARG A 269 -13.37 3.94 -23.52
C ARG A 269 -13.44 2.43 -23.51
N LYS A 270 -14.16 1.87 -24.49
CA LYS A 270 -14.28 0.43 -24.66
C LYS A 270 -12.92 -0.24 -24.92
N VAL A 271 -12.06 0.34 -25.76
CA VAL A 271 -10.70 -0.19 -26.00
C VAL A 271 -9.89 -0.20 -24.71
N ILE A 272 -9.83 0.94 -24.01
CA ILE A 272 -9.07 1.08 -22.76
C ILE A 272 -9.59 0.12 -21.68
N ALA A 273 -10.91 -0.02 -21.55
CA ALA A 273 -11.50 -0.95 -20.58
C ALA A 273 -11.20 -2.42 -20.91
N ASN A 274 -11.13 -2.81 -22.19
CA ASN A 274 -10.68 -4.15 -22.58
C ASN A 274 -9.20 -4.37 -22.22
N ASP A 275 -8.34 -3.35 -22.33
CA ASP A 275 -6.94 -3.45 -21.87
C ASP A 275 -6.85 -3.69 -20.36
N ALA A 276 -7.73 -3.07 -19.56
CA ALA A 276 -7.83 -3.33 -18.13
C ALA A 276 -8.28 -4.78 -17.84
N VAL A 277 -9.28 -5.28 -18.57
CA VAL A 277 -9.75 -6.67 -18.49
C VAL A 277 -8.64 -7.66 -18.83
N ALA A 278 -7.96 -7.47 -19.96
CA ALA A 278 -6.84 -8.30 -20.38
C ALA A 278 -5.71 -8.31 -19.33
N SER A 279 -5.42 -7.14 -18.73
CA SER A 279 -4.42 -7.00 -17.69
C SER A 279 -4.81 -7.75 -16.40
N ALA A 280 -6.08 -7.66 -15.97
CA ALA A 280 -6.55 -8.41 -14.80
C ALA A 280 -6.51 -9.93 -15.01
N ILE A 281 -6.88 -10.42 -16.20
CA ILE A 281 -6.74 -11.84 -16.56
C ILE A 281 -5.27 -12.24 -16.47
N ALA A 282 -4.36 -11.45 -17.07
CA ALA A 282 -2.94 -11.75 -17.08
C ALA A 282 -2.34 -11.84 -15.66
N VAL A 283 -2.74 -10.96 -14.74
CA VAL A 283 -2.34 -11.03 -13.31
C VAL A 283 -2.72 -12.39 -12.71
N LEU A 284 -4.00 -12.79 -12.84
CA LEU A 284 -4.46 -14.06 -12.26
C LEU A 284 -3.85 -15.29 -12.96
N SER A 285 -3.69 -15.25 -14.28
CA SER A 285 -3.05 -16.30 -15.06
C SER A 285 -1.59 -16.50 -14.66
N ILE A 286 -0.80 -15.43 -14.51
CA ILE A 286 0.60 -15.52 -14.07
C ILE A 286 0.67 -16.22 -12.70
N ILE A 287 -0.18 -15.84 -11.75
CA ILE A 287 -0.22 -16.44 -10.41
C ILE A 287 -0.60 -17.93 -10.44
N LEU A 288 -1.49 -18.34 -11.35
CA LEU A 288 -1.93 -19.72 -11.48
C LEU A 288 -0.92 -20.60 -12.23
N GLU A 289 -0.27 -20.05 -13.24
CA GLU A 289 0.50 -20.79 -14.25
C GLU A 289 2.00 -20.79 -13.99
N GLU A 290 2.56 -19.74 -13.37
CA GLU A 290 3.98 -19.64 -13.07
C GLU A 290 4.30 -20.32 -11.73
N PRO A 291 4.94 -21.52 -11.72
CA PRO A 291 5.18 -22.26 -10.48
C PRO A 291 6.02 -21.47 -9.49
N ALA A 292 7.00 -20.69 -9.97
CA ALA A 292 7.88 -19.92 -9.11
C ALA A 292 7.14 -18.81 -8.34
N ILE A 293 6.13 -18.19 -8.95
CA ILE A 293 5.26 -17.19 -8.27
C ILE A 293 4.28 -17.91 -7.35
N ARG A 294 3.71 -19.02 -7.81
CA ARG A 294 2.76 -19.81 -7.03
C ARG A 294 3.36 -20.36 -5.74
N ASP A 295 4.59 -20.87 -5.79
CA ASP A 295 5.26 -21.48 -4.64
C ASP A 295 5.75 -20.41 -3.63
N THR A 296 5.90 -19.17 -4.07
CA THR A 296 6.29 -18.04 -3.22
C THR A 296 5.11 -17.28 -2.61
N LEU A 297 3.87 -17.57 -3.00
CA LEU A 297 2.66 -16.90 -2.52
C LEU A 297 2.54 -16.92 -0.98
N LEU A 298 3.04 -17.98 -0.33
CA LEU A 298 3.01 -18.14 1.12
C LEU A 298 3.99 -17.25 1.89
N SER A 299 5.05 -16.79 1.22
CA SER A 299 6.11 -15.99 1.85
C SER A 299 6.22 -14.59 1.24
N ALA A 300 5.38 -14.30 0.25
CA ALA A 300 5.31 -13.01 -0.41
C ALA A 300 4.73 -11.94 0.53
N PRO A 301 5.15 -10.67 0.37
CA PRO A 301 4.53 -9.54 1.04
C PRO A 301 3.05 -9.36 0.66
N LEU A 302 2.30 -8.67 1.52
CA LEU A 302 0.86 -8.39 1.40
C LEU A 302 0.44 -7.77 0.05
N TYR A 303 1.37 -7.11 -0.63
CA TYR A 303 1.09 -6.47 -1.91
C TYR A 303 0.68 -7.50 -2.98
N LEU A 304 1.21 -8.73 -2.94
CA LEU A 304 0.82 -9.80 -3.86
C LEU A 304 -0.65 -10.21 -3.64
N ASP A 305 -1.06 -10.39 -2.38
CA ASP A 305 -2.45 -10.67 -2.02
C ASP A 305 -3.40 -9.57 -2.51
N THR A 306 -2.93 -8.32 -2.48
CA THR A 306 -3.67 -7.15 -2.98
C THR A 306 -3.84 -7.20 -4.49
N MET A 307 -2.79 -7.54 -5.25
CA MET A 307 -2.90 -7.70 -6.71
C MET A 307 -3.96 -8.74 -7.09
N VAL A 308 -3.93 -9.90 -6.41
CA VAL A 308 -4.90 -10.98 -6.60
C VAL A 308 -6.32 -10.48 -6.31
N SER A 309 -6.50 -9.84 -5.15
CA SER A 309 -7.79 -9.34 -4.67
C SER A 309 -8.38 -8.30 -5.63
N CYS A 310 -7.57 -7.32 -6.04
CA CYS A 310 -7.97 -6.27 -6.96
C CYS A 310 -8.32 -6.82 -8.34
N ALA A 311 -7.48 -7.68 -8.93
CA ALA A 311 -7.71 -8.25 -10.26
C ALA A 311 -8.98 -9.13 -10.29
N ALA A 312 -9.14 -10.02 -9.31
CA ALA A 312 -10.34 -10.85 -9.22
C ALA A 312 -11.60 -10.03 -8.98
N SER A 313 -11.56 -9.08 -8.04
CA SER A 313 -12.71 -8.21 -7.74
C SER A 313 -13.09 -7.34 -8.93
N PHE A 314 -12.12 -6.82 -9.68
CA PHE A 314 -12.36 -6.06 -10.90
C PHE A 314 -13.08 -6.90 -11.96
N LEU A 315 -12.60 -8.12 -12.26
CA LEU A 315 -13.25 -8.99 -13.23
C LEU A 315 -14.68 -9.38 -12.82
N LEU A 316 -14.89 -9.64 -11.52
CA LEU A 316 -16.24 -9.88 -10.98
C LEU A 316 -17.14 -8.65 -11.10
N LYS A 317 -16.61 -7.43 -10.90
CA LYS A 317 -17.34 -6.17 -11.12
C LYS A 317 -17.73 -6.01 -12.58
N ILE A 318 -16.84 -6.31 -13.52
CA ILE A 318 -17.12 -6.25 -14.96
C ILE A 318 -18.27 -7.19 -15.34
N THR A 319 -18.20 -8.44 -14.89
CA THR A 319 -19.22 -9.47 -15.18
C THR A 319 -20.54 -9.32 -14.41
N ALA A 320 -20.59 -8.50 -13.35
CA ALA A 320 -21.83 -8.23 -12.64
C ALA A 320 -22.50 -6.93 -13.12
N LYS A 321 -21.71 -5.86 -13.30
CA LYS A 321 -22.22 -4.49 -13.48
C LYS A 321 -22.17 -4.03 -14.93
N TRP A 322 -21.26 -4.58 -15.73
CA TRP A 322 -20.98 -4.08 -17.08
C TRP A 322 -21.35 -5.09 -18.19
N MET A 323 -22.13 -6.12 -17.85
CA MET A 323 -22.64 -7.15 -18.77
C MET A 323 -23.34 -6.63 -20.04
N PRO A 324 -24.13 -5.54 -20.01
CA PRO A 324 -24.75 -5.02 -21.22
C PRO A 324 -23.76 -4.51 -22.26
N ILE A 325 -22.50 -4.27 -21.86
CA ILE A 325 -21.45 -3.82 -22.75
C ILE A 325 -20.72 -5.05 -23.24
N SER A 326 -20.67 -5.22 -24.55
CA SER A 326 -19.96 -6.31 -25.19
C SER A 326 -18.44 -6.15 -25.04
N PHE A 327 -17.90 -6.37 -23.85
CA PHE A 327 -16.47 -6.64 -23.66
C PHE A 327 -16.10 -7.96 -24.33
N ASP A 328 -14.84 -8.08 -24.72
CA ASP A 328 -14.33 -9.29 -25.36
C ASP A 328 -14.01 -10.37 -24.31
N ILE A 329 -15.01 -10.74 -23.51
CA ILE A 329 -14.86 -11.69 -22.42
C ILE A 329 -16.14 -12.45 -22.09
N SER A 330 -16.01 -13.76 -21.88
CA SER A 330 -17.11 -14.60 -21.40
C SER A 330 -17.19 -14.56 -19.87
N THR A 331 -18.41 -14.40 -19.34
CA THR A 331 -18.68 -14.44 -17.90
C THR A 331 -18.26 -15.76 -17.28
N ASP A 332 -18.54 -16.87 -17.94
CA ASP A 332 -18.19 -18.21 -17.45
C ASP A 332 -16.66 -18.39 -17.35
N GLN A 333 -15.90 -17.80 -18.29
CA GLN A 333 -14.44 -17.85 -18.25
C GLN A 333 -13.88 -17.05 -17.07
N VAL A 334 -14.45 -15.88 -16.78
CA VAL A 334 -14.07 -15.08 -15.60
C VAL A 334 -14.36 -15.83 -14.31
N TRP A 335 -15.56 -16.39 -14.17
CA TRP A 335 -15.93 -17.11 -12.96
C TRP A 335 -15.03 -18.32 -12.76
N ALA A 336 -14.78 -19.12 -13.80
CA ALA A 336 -13.86 -20.25 -13.72
C ALA A 336 -12.42 -19.84 -13.37
N LEU A 337 -11.94 -18.70 -13.90
CA LEU A 337 -10.62 -18.16 -13.56
C LEU A 337 -10.54 -17.79 -12.07
N VAL A 338 -11.54 -17.05 -11.57
CA VAL A 338 -11.61 -16.63 -10.16
C VAL A 338 -11.79 -17.82 -9.22
N GLU A 339 -12.58 -18.83 -9.59
CA GLU A 339 -12.72 -20.08 -8.83
C GLU A 339 -11.38 -20.82 -8.70
N ARG A 340 -10.61 -20.92 -9.80
CA ARG A 340 -9.27 -21.51 -9.77
C ARG A 340 -8.33 -20.72 -8.87
N THR A 341 -8.39 -19.38 -8.90
CA THR A 341 -7.63 -18.52 -7.98
C THR A 341 -8.03 -18.78 -6.52
N ILE A 342 -9.32 -18.81 -6.20
CA ILE A 342 -9.81 -19.10 -4.84
C ILE A 342 -9.34 -20.49 -4.39
N ALA A 343 -9.43 -21.49 -5.26
CA ALA A 343 -8.95 -22.85 -4.96
C ALA A 343 -7.45 -22.87 -4.65
N LEU A 344 -6.65 -22.10 -5.39
CA LEU A 344 -5.22 -21.93 -5.12
C LEU A 344 -4.97 -21.26 -3.76
N LEU A 345 -5.69 -20.18 -3.41
CA LEU A 345 -5.52 -19.52 -2.11
C LEU A 345 -5.95 -20.43 -0.95
N ASN A 346 -7.00 -21.25 -1.15
CA ASN A 346 -7.48 -22.21 -0.16
C ASN A 346 -6.53 -23.40 0.01
N SER A 347 -5.87 -23.88 -1.05
CA SER A 347 -4.86 -24.94 -0.92
C SER A 347 -3.69 -24.51 -0.03
N HIS A 348 -3.44 -23.20 0.03
CA HIS A 348 -2.40 -22.58 0.84
C HIS A 348 -2.86 -22.19 2.25
N SER A 349 -4.14 -21.91 2.45
CA SER A 349 -4.70 -21.49 3.75
C SER A 349 -4.48 -22.52 4.87
N GLY A 350 -4.50 -23.82 4.57
CA GLY A 350 -4.17 -24.88 5.55
C GLY A 350 -2.69 -24.96 5.93
N THR A 351 -1.83 -24.20 5.24
CA THR A 351 -0.36 -24.20 5.41
C THR A 351 0.19 -22.91 6.01
N VAL A 352 -0.67 -21.98 6.42
CA VAL A 352 -0.30 -20.75 7.14
C VAL A 352 -1.08 -20.57 8.45
N SER A 353 -0.78 -19.49 9.17
CA SER A 353 -1.58 -19.06 10.31
C SER A 353 -3.00 -18.67 9.91
N GLU A 354 -4.00 -18.92 10.77
CA GLU A 354 -5.35 -18.35 10.63
C GLU A 354 -5.35 -16.81 10.57
N PHE A 355 -4.30 -16.19 11.13
CA PHE A 355 -4.09 -14.74 11.12
C PHE A 355 -3.53 -14.21 9.80
N HIS A 356 -3.24 -15.09 8.83
CA HIS A 356 -2.70 -14.67 7.53
C HIS A 356 -3.80 -14.14 6.62
N ILE A 357 -3.52 -13.04 5.92
CA ILE A 357 -4.46 -12.37 5.01
C ILE A 357 -4.98 -13.27 3.86
N ILE A 358 -4.23 -14.29 3.45
CA ILE A 358 -4.55 -15.14 2.29
C ILE A 358 -5.90 -15.84 2.45
N SER A 359 -6.20 -16.28 3.68
CA SER A 359 -7.48 -16.93 4.00
C SER A 359 -8.63 -15.91 3.98
N GLN A 360 -8.38 -14.67 4.41
CA GLN A 360 -9.36 -13.60 4.35
C GLN A 360 -9.67 -13.22 2.90
N VAL A 361 -8.63 -13.11 2.04
CA VAL A 361 -8.77 -12.85 0.60
C VAL A 361 -9.57 -13.96 -0.07
N ALA A 362 -9.22 -15.23 0.16
CA ALA A 362 -9.94 -16.36 -0.41
C ALA A 362 -11.43 -16.36 -0.03
N ASN A 363 -11.71 -16.12 1.25
CA ASN A 363 -13.08 -16.04 1.76
C ASN A 363 -13.85 -14.83 1.20
N GLY A 364 -13.21 -13.66 1.11
CA GLY A 364 -13.79 -12.44 0.55
C GLY A 364 -14.15 -12.61 -0.91
N LEU A 365 -13.23 -13.11 -1.73
CA LEU A 365 -13.47 -13.41 -3.15
C LEU A 365 -14.55 -14.47 -3.34
N GLY A 366 -14.56 -15.53 -2.53
CA GLY A 366 -15.59 -16.58 -2.59
C GLY A 366 -16.99 -16.08 -2.20
N LYS A 367 -17.11 -15.12 -1.26
CA LYS A 367 -18.38 -14.43 -0.98
C LYS A 367 -18.81 -13.56 -2.16
N LEU A 368 -17.87 -12.81 -2.74
CA LEU A 368 -18.15 -11.91 -3.84
C LEU A 368 -18.58 -12.63 -5.12
N LEU A 369 -17.89 -13.71 -5.50
CA LEU A 369 -18.22 -14.53 -6.65
C LEU A 369 -19.65 -15.09 -6.54
N ARG A 370 -20.03 -15.63 -5.37
CA ARG A 370 -21.38 -16.13 -5.12
C ARG A 370 -22.44 -15.06 -5.33
N LYS A 371 -22.22 -13.85 -4.79
CA LYS A 371 -23.12 -12.70 -5.02
C LYS A 371 -23.26 -12.38 -6.51
N CYS A 372 -22.17 -12.36 -7.27
CA CYS A 372 -22.21 -12.09 -8.71
C CYS A 372 -23.01 -13.16 -9.49
N ILE A 373 -22.84 -14.44 -9.13
CA ILE A 373 -23.60 -15.55 -9.73
C ILE A 373 -25.09 -15.42 -9.42
N ASP A 374 -25.44 -15.13 -8.17
CA ASP A 374 -26.84 -14.99 -7.74
C ASP A 374 -27.54 -13.82 -8.45
N ILE A 375 -26.83 -12.70 -8.61
CA ILE A 375 -27.34 -11.53 -9.36
C ILE A 375 -27.56 -11.85 -10.82
N SER A 376 -26.61 -12.53 -11.46
CA SER A 376 -26.74 -12.97 -12.85
C SER A 376 -27.98 -13.87 -13.06
N LYS A 377 -28.27 -14.75 -12.10
CA LYS A 377 -29.47 -15.62 -12.13
C LYS A 377 -30.78 -14.85 -11.85
N ALA A 378 -30.73 -13.78 -11.08
CA ALA A 378 -31.92 -13.05 -10.65
C ALA A 378 -32.48 -12.07 -11.69
N ASN A 379 -31.77 -11.78 -12.80
CA ASN A 379 -32.14 -10.76 -13.81
C ASN A 379 -32.55 -9.40 -13.19
N SER A 380 -32.06 -9.08 -11.99
CA SER A 380 -32.43 -7.86 -11.27
C SER A 380 -31.41 -6.75 -11.53
N PRO A 381 -31.83 -5.49 -11.71
CA PRO A 381 -30.90 -4.38 -11.83
C PRO A 381 -30.02 -4.29 -10.57
N VAL A 382 -28.73 -4.07 -10.78
CA VAL A 382 -27.71 -4.04 -9.73
C VAL A 382 -27.80 -2.73 -8.95
N ASP A 383 -28.13 -2.82 -7.65
CA ASP A 383 -27.98 -1.72 -6.69
C ASP A 383 -26.56 -1.76 -6.09
N ASP A 384 -25.77 -0.74 -6.42
CA ASP A 384 -24.34 -0.56 -6.06
C ASP A 384 -24.11 -0.67 -4.54
N SER A 385 -25.09 -0.22 -3.74
CA SER A 385 -24.99 -0.17 -2.29
C SER A 385 -25.04 -1.54 -1.60
N ARG A 386 -25.60 -2.57 -2.25
CA ARG A 386 -25.82 -3.90 -1.65
C ARG A 386 -24.68 -4.90 -1.91
N LEU A 387 -23.96 -4.70 -3.00
CA LEU A 387 -22.86 -5.57 -3.39
C LEU A 387 -21.60 -5.32 -2.55
N TRP A 388 -21.30 -4.04 -2.33
CA TRP A 388 -19.99 -3.57 -1.88
C TRP A 388 -19.98 -3.02 -0.46
N ASN A 389 -21.12 -2.64 0.11
CA ASN A 389 -21.19 -2.41 1.55
C ASN A 389 -21.15 -3.77 2.27
N GLY A 390 -20.22 -3.93 3.22
CA GLY A 390 -20.22 -5.03 4.16
C GLY A 390 -21.55 -5.05 4.92
N SER A 391 -22.50 -5.87 4.46
CA SER A 391 -23.79 -6.01 5.15
C SER A 391 -23.53 -6.75 6.45
N SER A 392 -23.55 -6.01 7.56
CA SER A 392 -23.96 -6.54 8.85
C SER A 392 -25.39 -7.05 8.68
N VAL A 393 -25.53 -8.33 8.42
CA VAL A 393 -26.82 -8.99 8.58
C VAL A 393 -27.16 -8.89 10.05
N GLN A 394 -28.09 -7.99 10.39
CA GLN A 394 -28.86 -8.05 11.62
C GLN A 394 -29.60 -9.40 11.61
N GLU A 395 -28.98 -10.42 12.18
CA GLU A 395 -29.72 -11.59 12.62
C GLU A 395 -30.56 -11.17 13.83
N ASN A 396 -31.87 -11.11 13.61
CA ASN A 396 -32.87 -11.04 14.67
C ASN A 396 -32.68 -12.24 15.62
N GLY A 397 -31.98 -12.02 16.73
CA GLY A 397 -31.89 -12.92 17.87
C GLY A 397 -32.55 -12.27 19.09
N GLY A 398 -33.54 -12.96 19.64
CA GLY A 398 -34.46 -12.43 20.65
C GLY A 398 -33.83 -11.96 21.96
N LEU A 399 -34.59 -11.08 22.61
CA LEU A 399 -34.42 -10.55 23.96
C LEU A 399 -34.02 -11.63 24.97
N VAL A 400 -32.87 -11.43 25.62
CA VAL A 400 -32.57 -12.01 26.94
C VAL A 400 -32.01 -10.89 27.80
N GLU A 401 -32.84 -10.37 28.70
CA GLU A 401 -32.43 -9.47 29.78
C GLU A 401 -31.46 -10.20 30.72
N GLN A 402 -30.31 -9.58 31.02
CA GLN A 402 -29.48 -9.97 32.16
C GLN A 402 -29.30 -8.79 33.12
N HIS A 403 -29.63 -9.06 34.38
CA HIS A 403 -29.54 -8.19 35.54
C HIS A 403 -28.09 -7.77 35.85
N SER A 404 -27.90 -6.50 36.22
CA SER A 404 -26.71 -6.04 36.96
C SER A 404 -26.87 -6.28 38.47
N PRO A 405 -25.75 -6.43 39.20
CA PRO A 405 -25.65 -5.75 40.48
C PRO A 405 -24.30 -5.07 40.75
N HIS A 406 -24.43 -3.80 41.16
CA HIS A 406 -23.73 -3.06 42.21
C HIS A 406 -22.22 -2.71 42.16
N GLU A 407 -22.04 -1.40 42.36
CA GLU A 407 -20.86 -0.57 42.68
C GLU A 407 -20.00 -1.08 43.87
N HIS A 408 -18.79 -0.53 43.98
CA HIS A 408 -18.01 0.00 45.15
C HIS A 408 -16.57 0.18 44.60
N GLY A 409 -15.79 1.25 44.75
CA GLY A 409 -15.71 2.37 45.68
C GLY A 409 -14.46 3.20 45.32
N VAL A 410 -14.50 4.50 45.61
CA VAL A 410 -13.52 5.55 45.26
C VAL A 410 -12.34 5.58 46.25
N ALA A 411 -11.13 5.93 45.78
CA ALA A 411 -10.07 6.50 46.63
C ALA A 411 -9.23 7.56 45.89
N THR A 412 -9.29 8.79 46.38
CA THR A 412 -8.54 10.02 46.04
C THR A 412 -7.23 10.13 46.84
N TYR A 413 -6.12 10.69 46.29
CA TYR A 413 -5.51 12.03 46.53
C TYR A 413 -3.97 11.93 46.26
N PRO A 414 -3.14 13.01 46.28
CA PRO A 414 -3.22 14.30 45.59
C PRO A 414 -1.87 14.72 44.93
N VAL A 415 -1.93 15.81 44.13
CA VAL A 415 -0.82 16.47 43.41
C VAL A 415 -0.06 17.46 44.31
N GLY A 416 1.27 17.49 44.21
CA GLY A 416 2.16 18.48 44.83
C GLY A 416 2.89 19.33 43.78
N HIS A 417 2.77 20.66 43.91
CA HIS A 417 3.47 21.67 43.11
C HIS A 417 4.91 21.88 43.61
N GLY A 418 5.85 22.07 42.67
CA GLY A 418 7.19 22.61 42.93
C GLY A 418 7.74 23.29 41.68
N GLN A 419 7.78 24.63 41.68
CA GLN A 419 8.45 25.45 40.68
C GLN A 419 9.96 25.52 40.96
N GLN A 420 10.80 25.40 39.92
CA GLN A 420 12.14 25.99 39.88
C GLN A 420 12.46 26.43 38.44
N GLN A 421 13.11 27.60 38.32
CA GLN A 421 13.32 28.39 37.11
C GLN A 421 14.72 28.20 36.49
N GLN A 422 14.77 28.37 35.14
CA GLN A 422 15.87 28.78 34.24
C GLN A 422 16.98 27.78 33.80
N PRO A 423 17.66 27.98 32.63
CA PRO A 423 17.48 28.96 31.53
C PRO A 423 17.41 28.35 30.09
N HIS A 424 16.91 29.15 29.14
CA HIS A 424 16.89 28.87 27.69
C HIS A 424 18.29 28.88 27.02
N PRO A 425 18.50 28.07 25.97
CA PRO A 425 19.33 28.43 24.84
C PRO A 425 18.53 28.57 23.52
N GLN A 426 19.10 29.39 22.64
CA GLN A 426 18.55 29.97 21.41
C GLN A 426 18.20 28.94 20.32
N GLN A 427 17.10 29.19 19.60
CA GLN A 427 16.72 28.51 18.36
C GLN A 427 17.57 29.02 17.16
N PRO A 428 18.00 28.15 16.22
CA PRO A 428 18.55 28.60 14.95
C PRO A 428 17.42 28.85 13.94
N SER A 429 17.14 30.12 13.67
CA SER A 429 16.12 30.63 12.73
C SER A 429 16.46 30.45 11.24
N GLN A 430 17.50 29.69 10.88
CA GLN A 430 17.91 29.50 9.47
C GLN A 430 17.15 28.39 8.73
N GLN A 431 16.56 27.40 9.42
CA GLN A 431 15.84 26.30 8.76
C GLN A 431 14.45 26.72 8.24
N GLN A 432 13.76 27.64 8.92
CA GLN A 432 12.45 28.14 8.48
C GLN A 432 12.54 29.10 7.28
N GLN A 433 13.64 29.86 7.15
CA GLN A 433 13.84 30.73 5.97
C GLN A 433 14.18 29.95 4.70
N GLN A 434 14.89 28.81 4.80
CA GLN A 434 15.15 27.96 3.64
C GLN A 434 13.89 27.22 3.15
N GLN A 435 13.02 26.77 4.06
CA GLN A 435 11.72 26.20 3.65
C GLN A 435 10.81 27.22 2.99
N HIS A 436 10.74 28.47 3.48
CA HIS A 436 9.92 29.50 2.85
C HIS A 436 10.47 29.97 1.49
N GLN A 437 11.79 30.02 1.29
CA GLN A 437 12.38 30.30 -0.03
C GLN A 437 12.19 29.14 -1.02
N PHE A 438 12.15 27.90 -0.54
CA PHE A 438 11.90 26.71 -1.39
C PHE A 438 10.46 26.66 -1.94
N TRP A 439 9.47 27.14 -1.18
CA TRP A 439 8.09 27.25 -1.68
C TRP A 439 7.88 28.38 -2.69
N GLN A 440 8.65 29.46 -2.63
CA GLN A 440 8.53 30.58 -3.57
C GLN A 440 9.20 30.31 -4.92
N SER A 441 10.24 29.47 -4.98
CA SER A 441 10.92 29.13 -6.24
C SER A 441 10.12 28.20 -7.16
N TYR A 442 9.10 27.51 -6.63
CA TYR A 442 8.20 26.68 -7.42
C TYR A 442 7.11 27.47 -8.19
N GLN A 443 6.90 28.75 -7.86
CA GLN A 443 5.86 29.57 -8.50
C GLN A 443 6.34 30.38 -9.71
N HIS A 444 7.66 30.48 -9.96
CA HIS A 444 8.19 31.34 -11.03
C HIS A 444 9.32 30.69 -11.85
N GLN A 445 8.98 30.14 -13.02
CA GLN A 445 9.80 30.28 -14.24
C GLN A 445 8.91 30.58 -15.46
N PRO A 446 9.36 31.41 -16.42
CA PRO A 446 8.46 32.17 -17.29
C PRO A 446 8.18 31.49 -18.63
N GLY A 447 6.91 31.51 -19.04
CA GLY A 447 6.46 31.42 -20.43
C GLY A 447 5.94 32.80 -20.86
N SER A 448 6.38 33.25 -22.04
CA SER A 448 6.22 34.58 -22.62
C SER A 448 4.77 35.02 -22.90
N SER A 449 4.42 36.18 -22.34
CA SER A 449 3.64 37.33 -22.89
C SER A 449 2.35 37.09 -23.69
N HIS A 450 1.21 37.54 -23.12
CA HIS A 450 0.48 38.73 -23.58
C HIS A 450 -0.60 39.19 -22.56
N ASP A 451 -0.37 40.39 -21.98
CA ASP A 451 -1.27 41.48 -21.58
C ASP A 451 -2.81 41.29 -21.57
N VAL A 452 -3.47 41.53 -20.41
CA VAL A 452 -4.10 42.81 -19.97
C VAL A 452 -5.04 42.54 -18.78
N GLY A 453 -4.86 43.25 -17.65
CA GLY A 453 -5.99 43.92 -16.99
C GLY A 453 -6.49 43.43 -15.62
N SER A 454 -6.38 44.36 -14.66
CA SER A 454 -7.25 44.60 -13.48
C SER A 454 -7.06 43.79 -12.18
N GLU A 455 -6.46 44.48 -11.21
CA GLU A 455 -6.49 44.29 -9.76
C GLU A 455 -7.92 44.32 -9.19
N VAL A 456 -8.23 43.44 -8.23
CA VAL A 456 -9.05 43.79 -7.05
C VAL A 456 -8.52 43.01 -5.83
N LEU A 457 -7.95 43.75 -4.88
CA LEU A 457 -7.62 43.29 -3.53
C LEU A 457 -8.89 43.01 -2.72
N TYR A 458 -8.92 41.88 -2.00
CA TYR A 458 -9.80 41.71 -0.83
C TYR A 458 -9.01 41.11 0.35
N SER A 459 -8.98 41.87 1.45
CA SER A 459 -8.49 41.46 2.77
C SER A 459 -9.56 40.66 3.52
N PRO A 460 -9.23 39.69 4.38
CA PRO A 460 -10.19 39.08 5.29
C PRO A 460 -10.18 39.81 6.65
N GLN A 461 -11.32 40.40 7.01
CA GLN A 461 -11.63 40.85 8.37
C GLN A 461 -12.18 39.69 9.21
N GLY A 462 -11.89 39.76 10.51
CA GLY A 462 -12.08 38.70 11.49
C GLY A 462 -13.49 38.47 11.98
N GLY A 463 -13.60 37.43 12.81
CA GLY A 463 -14.81 37.08 13.55
C GLY A 463 -14.49 36.07 14.65
N MET A 464 -14.07 36.56 15.81
CA MET A 464 -13.98 35.80 17.05
C MET A 464 -15.40 35.50 17.57
N HIS A 465 -15.67 34.26 17.95
CA HIS A 465 -16.73 33.94 18.92
C HIS A 465 -16.23 32.92 19.95
N THR A 466 -16.42 33.31 21.21
CA THR A 466 -16.05 32.63 22.45
C THR A 466 -17.15 31.67 22.92
N GLY A 467 -16.71 30.48 23.36
CA GLY A 467 -17.14 29.82 24.60
C GLY A 467 -18.53 29.17 24.68
N GLN A 468 -18.55 27.84 24.83
CA GLN A 468 -19.31 27.19 25.91
C GLN A 468 -18.78 25.77 26.19
N SER A 469 -18.51 25.52 27.46
CA SER A 469 -18.05 24.28 28.07
C SER A 469 -19.18 23.25 28.17
N GLY A 470 -19.00 22.09 27.54
CA GLY A 470 -19.85 20.91 27.70
C GLY A 470 -19.00 19.68 28.01
N GLN A 471 -19.32 19.00 29.11
CA GLN A 471 -18.73 17.74 29.53
C GLN A 471 -18.96 16.67 28.45
N GLN A 472 -17.88 16.02 27.96
CA GLN A 472 -17.96 14.89 27.04
C GLN A 472 -17.91 13.55 27.82
N PRO A 473 -18.75 12.57 27.48
CA PRO A 473 -18.64 11.22 28.03
C PRO A 473 -17.47 10.45 27.38
N ILE A 474 -16.87 9.56 28.18
CA ILE A 474 -15.81 8.64 27.78
C ILE A 474 -16.38 7.67 26.74
N TYR A 475 -15.87 7.73 25.51
CA TYR A 475 -16.21 6.80 24.45
C TYR A 475 -15.54 5.44 24.72
N GLU A 476 -16.34 4.39 24.92
CA GLU A 476 -15.94 3.02 24.65
C GLU A 476 -15.58 2.90 23.15
N VAL A 477 -14.37 2.42 22.87
CA VAL A 477 -13.86 2.24 21.50
C VAL A 477 -14.51 0.98 20.91
N ASN A 478 -15.76 1.10 20.47
CA ASN A 478 -16.32 0.21 19.45
C ASN A 478 -15.81 0.70 18.10
N GLY A 479 -14.84 -0.04 17.54
CA GLY A 479 -14.13 0.29 16.30
C GLY A 479 -15.01 0.23 15.05
N GLN A 480 -15.95 1.16 14.89
CA GLN A 480 -16.55 1.46 13.60
C GLN A 480 -15.57 2.31 12.79
N TYR A 481 -14.76 1.66 11.97
CA TYR A 481 -13.94 2.34 10.97
C TYR A 481 -14.85 2.70 9.78
N PHE A 482 -15.04 3.99 9.53
CA PHE A 482 -15.72 4.48 8.34
C PHE A 482 -14.89 4.10 7.09
N PRO A 483 -15.49 3.54 6.02
CA PRO A 483 -14.79 3.42 4.74
C PRO A 483 -14.53 4.84 4.23
N VAL A 484 -13.26 5.26 4.30
CA VAL A 484 -12.83 6.52 3.70
C VAL A 484 -12.69 6.29 2.20
N PRO A 485 -13.22 7.17 1.32
CA PRO A 485 -13.00 7.08 -0.12
C PRO A 485 -11.50 6.91 -0.43
N MET A 486 -11.17 5.84 -1.15
CA MET A 486 -9.85 5.35 -1.53
C MET A 486 -9.32 6.06 -2.79
N GLY A 487 -9.48 7.37 -2.90
CA GLY A 487 -8.89 8.23 -3.94
C GLY A 487 -8.89 7.66 -5.38
N VAL A 488 -7.80 7.92 -6.12
CA VAL A 488 -7.62 7.56 -7.54
C VAL A 488 -7.64 6.03 -7.82
N PHE A 489 -7.82 5.15 -6.84
CA PHE A 489 -7.97 3.70 -7.09
C PHE A 489 -9.23 3.10 -6.46
N ASP A 490 -10.18 3.93 -6.04
CA ASP A 490 -11.46 3.53 -5.43
C ASP A 490 -12.18 2.38 -6.15
N PHE A 491 -12.21 2.44 -7.49
CA PHE A 491 -12.89 1.42 -8.29
C PHE A 491 -12.25 0.03 -8.19
N LEU A 492 -10.93 -0.04 -7.99
CA LEU A 492 -10.18 -1.28 -7.85
C LEU A 492 -10.17 -1.81 -6.42
N SER A 493 -10.57 -1.00 -5.45
CA SER A 493 -10.57 -1.40 -4.05
C SER A 493 -11.39 -2.69 -3.88
N PRO A 494 -10.74 -3.80 -3.48
CA PRO A 494 -11.44 -4.87 -2.82
C PRO A 494 -11.75 -4.27 -1.46
N GLN A 495 -13.01 -3.94 -1.17
CA GLN A 495 -13.38 -3.73 0.23
C GLN A 495 -13.18 -5.09 0.92
N LEU A 496 -11.95 -5.35 1.36
CA LEU A 496 -11.57 -6.54 2.09
C LEU A 496 -12.44 -6.51 3.34
N PRO A 497 -13.31 -7.50 3.53
CA PRO A 497 -14.19 -7.50 4.68
C PRO A 497 -13.32 -7.68 5.93
N TYR A 498 -13.28 -6.66 6.78
CA TYR A 498 -12.82 -6.78 8.16
C TYR A 498 -13.74 -7.73 8.94
#